data_AF-A0A7Z8YNM4-F1
#
_entry.id   AF-A0A7Z8YNM4-F1
#
_cell.length_a   1.000
_cell.length_b   1.000
_cell.length_c   1.000
_cell.angle_alpha   90.00
_cell.angle_beta   90.00
_cell.angle_gamma   90.00
#
_symmetry.space_group_name_H-M   'P 1'
#
loop_
_entity.id
_entity.type
_entity.pdbx_description
1 polymer ?
#
loop_
_entity_poly.entity_id
_entity_poly.type
_entity_poly.pdbx_seq_one_letter_code
_entity_poly.pdbx_strand_id
1 'polypeptide(L)'
;MKKLIVISDLWGVKQSQWWQYYTETLSKHFEVIFYDACQLGQIDVSQYTEVALHQQFMDGGVLQSVQNLTHKEKETFAILGFSIGGYIAWRALHSGLKAQHLVAVSSTRLRYETIPPKAQLHLFYGKKDHHLPSTAWYDTMKTSPYLFDEAYHNFYQKEHIAQQICEYIENKML
;
A
#
# COMPACT_ATOMS: atom_id res chain seq x y z
N MET A 1 10.50 18.52 5.99
CA MET A 1 9.15 17.91 5.83
C MET A 1 9.20 16.49 6.35
N LYS A 2 8.07 15.89 6.74
CA LYS A 2 8.02 14.49 7.19
C LYS A 2 8.12 13.57 5.95
N LYS A 3 8.91 12.50 6.02
CA LYS A 3 9.08 11.55 4.90
C LYS A 3 7.87 10.64 4.76
N LEU A 4 7.30 10.57 3.55
CA LEU A 4 6.21 9.66 3.19
C LEU A 4 6.68 8.74 2.08
N ILE A 5 6.69 7.44 2.34
CA ILE A 5 6.96 6.44 1.31
C ILE A 5 5.65 6.07 0.62
N VAL A 6 5.63 6.05 -0.71
CA VAL A 6 4.52 5.56 -1.52
C VAL A 6 4.95 4.29 -2.27
N ILE A 7 4.18 3.20 -2.19
CA ILE A 7 4.48 1.93 -2.85
C ILE A 7 3.34 1.54 -3.78
N SER A 8 3.65 1.35 -5.06
CA SER A 8 2.67 1.02 -6.10
C SER A 8 1.94 -0.32 -5.86
N ASP A 9 0.90 -0.55 -6.66
CA ASP A 9 0.27 -1.86 -6.78
C ASP A 9 1.08 -2.84 -7.65
N LEU A 10 0.47 -4.00 -7.94
CA LEU A 10 1.10 -5.11 -8.68
C LEU A 10 1.53 -4.74 -10.10
N TRP A 11 0.98 -3.66 -10.66
CA TRP A 11 1.29 -3.23 -12.01
C TRP A 11 2.58 -2.41 -12.02
N GLY A 12 2.93 -1.71 -10.94
CA GLY A 12 4.05 -0.76 -10.97
C GLY A 12 3.73 0.43 -11.88
N VAL A 13 4.77 1.13 -12.36
CA VAL A 13 4.62 2.36 -13.16
C VAL A 13 4.23 2.10 -14.61
N LYS A 14 4.32 0.85 -15.09
CA LYS A 14 4.20 0.52 -16.52
C LYS A 14 2.76 0.61 -17.05
N GLN A 15 1.73 0.34 -16.24
CA GLN A 15 0.35 0.34 -16.73
C GLN A 15 -0.34 1.70 -16.64
N SER A 16 -0.05 2.47 -15.58
CA SER A 16 -0.83 3.67 -15.29
C SER A 16 -0.05 4.64 -14.40
N GLN A 17 -0.46 5.90 -14.50
CA GLN A 17 0.07 7.04 -13.76
C GLN A 17 -0.84 7.48 -12.60
N TRP A 18 -1.83 6.67 -12.20
CA TRP A 18 -2.76 7.01 -11.10
C TRP A 18 -2.05 7.38 -9.79
N TRP A 19 -0.83 6.88 -9.58
CA TRP A 19 -0.01 7.21 -8.41
C TRP A 19 0.37 8.69 -8.36
N GLN A 20 0.40 9.39 -9.50
CA GLN A 20 0.66 10.83 -9.58
C GLN A 20 -0.39 11.66 -8.84
N TYR A 21 -1.67 11.25 -8.88
CA TYR A 21 -2.75 11.91 -8.13
C TYR A 21 -2.45 11.99 -6.63
N TYR A 22 -1.72 11.01 -6.11
CA TYR A 22 -1.28 10.96 -4.72
C TYR A 22 0.02 11.72 -4.52
N THR A 23 1.05 11.42 -5.31
CA THR A 23 2.38 11.98 -5.08
C THR A 23 2.40 13.49 -5.30
N GLU A 24 1.72 14.02 -6.32
CA GLU A 24 1.68 15.47 -6.59
C GLU A 24 0.94 16.24 -5.50
N THR A 25 -0.16 15.68 -5.00
CA THR A 25 -0.94 16.28 -3.91
C THR A 25 -0.14 16.27 -2.60
N LEU A 26 0.37 15.11 -2.21
CA LEU A 26 1.04 14.92 -0.92
C LEU A 26 2.44 15.54 -0.87
N SER A 27 3.10 15.77 -2.00
CA SER A 27 4.40 16.46 -2.05
C SER A 27 4.35 17.91 -1.58
N LYS A 28 3.16 18.50 -1.47
CA LYS A 28 2.96 19.85 -0.90
C LYS A 28 3.22 19.87 0.62
N HIS A 29 3.12 18.72 1.27
CA HIS A 29 3.15 18.60 2.74
C HIS A 29 4.20 17.61 3.26
N PHE A 30 4.59 16.63 2.44
CA PHE A 30 5.53 15.57 2.76
C PHE A 30 6.72 15.55 1.81
N GLU A 31 7.85 15.02 2.30
CA GLU A 31 8.92 14.56 1.42
C GLU A 31 8.53 13.18 0.88
N VAL A 32 7.99 13.14 -0.34
CA VAL A 32 7.44 11.92 -0.94
C VAL A 32 8.52 11.14 -1.66
N ILE A 33 8.71 9.87 -1.29
CA ILE A 33 9.54 8.91 -2.01
C ILE A 33 8.64 7.83 -2.59
N PHE A 34 8.65 7.68 -3.91
CA PHE A 34 7.87 6.66 -4.59
C PHE A 34 8.74 5.43 -4.91
N TYR A 35 8.21 4.24 -4.60
CA TYR A 35 8.76 2.95 -4.99
C TYR A 35 7.78 2.17 -5.85
N ASP A 36 8.28 1.70 -6.99
CA ASP A 36 7.60 0.71 -7.81
C ASP A 36 7.76 -0.69 -7.18
N ALA A 37 6.65 -1.36 -6.90
CA ALA A 37 6.62 -2.69 -6.31
C ALA A 37 7.29 -3.75 -7.19
N CYS A 38 7.15 -3.66 -8.52
CA CYS A 38 7.81 -4.56 -9.47
C CYS A 38 9.33 -4.37 -9.41
N GLN A 39 9.81 -3.13 -9.32
CA GLN A 39 11.25 -2.86 -9.15
C GLN A 39 11.78 -3.36 -7.80
N LEU A 40 11.03 -3.11 -6.71
CA LEU A 40 11.39 -3.63 -5.39
C LEU A 40 11.46 -5.16 -5.39
N GLY A 41 10.50 -5.83 -6.04
CA GLY A 41 10.41 -7.29 -6.13
C GLY A 41 11.28 -7.93 -7.21
N GLN A 42 11.96 -7.13 -8.05
CA GLN A 42 12.68 -7.61 -9.24
C GLN A 42 11.79 -8.46 -10.16
N ILE A 43 10.54 -8.05 -10.33
CA ILE A 43 9.53 -8.75 -11.13
C ILE A 43 9.86 -8.59 -12.61
N ASP A 44 9.83 -9.68 -13.36
CA ASP A 44 9.90 -9.64 -14.82
C ASP A 44 8.57 -9.12 -15.38
N VAL A 45 8.63 -7.93 -15.96
CA VAL A 45 7.49 -7.22 -16.57
C VAL A 45 7.38 -7.47 -18.09
N SER A 46 8.11 -8.45 -18.63
CA SER A 46 7.99 -8.88 -20.03
C SER A 46 6.60 -9.45 -20.33
N GLN A 47 6.10 -10.36 -19.47
CA GLN A 47 4.74 -10.88 -19.51
C GLN A 47 3.82 -10.11 -18.56
N TYR A 48 3.27 -9.02 -19.06
CA TYR A 48 2.56 -8.03 -18.25
C TYR A 48 1.07 -8.34 -18.07
N THR A 49 0.77 -9.43 -17.38
CA THR A 49 -0.60 -9.86 -17.04
C THR A 49 -0.77 -10.00 -15.54
N GLU A 50 -1.98 -9.81 -15.01
CA GLU A 50 -2.25 -9.89 -13.57
C GLU A 50 -1.79 -11.24 -12.99
N VAL A 51 -2.12 -12.34 -13.66
CA VAL A 51 -1.76 -13.71 -13.24
C VAL A 51 -0.25 -13.88 -13.18
N ALA A 52 0.48 -13.48 -14.22
CA ALA A 52 1.93 -13.65 -14.28
C ALA A 52 2.65 -12.79 -13.23
N LEU A 53 2.25 -11.52 -13.07
CA LEU A 53 2.84 -10.62 -12.08
C LEU A 53 2.52 -11.08 -10.65
N HIS A 54 1.25 -11.41 -10.37
CA HIS A 54 0.84 -11.89 -9.06
C HIS A 54 1.58 -13.19 -8.68
N GLN A 55 1.73 -14.13 -9.63
CA GLN A 55 2.47 -15.36 -9.38
C GLN A 55 3.93 -15.08 -8.98
N GLN A 56 4.64 -14.21 -9.71
CA GLN A 56 6.01 -13.83 -9.37
C GLN A 56 6.12 -13.15 -7.99
N PHE A 57 5.16 -12.29 -7.63
CA PHE A 57 5.13 -11.70 -6.28
C PHE A 57 4.99 -12.78 -5.20
N MET A 58 4.19 -13.82 -5.46
CA MET A 58 3.99 -14.93 -4.51
C MET A 58 5.19 -15.87 -4.46
N ASP A 59 5.89 -16.04 -5.57
CA ASP A 59 7.07 -16.89 -5.70
C ASP A 59 8.37 -16.19 -5.24
N GLY A 60 8.26 -15.39 -4.18
CA GLY A 60 9.40 -14.73 -3.54
C GLY A 60 9.52 -13.24 -3.84
N GLY A 61 8.80 -12.70 -4.82
CA GLY A 61 8.86 -11.27 -5.15
C GLY A 61 8.51 -10.37 -3.96
N VAL A 62 7.50 -10.73 -3.14
CA VAL A 62 7.18 -9.98 -1.91
C VAL A 62 8.33 -9.99 -0.91
N LEU A 63 8.97 -11.16 -0.69
CA LEU A 63 10.11 -11.27 0.22
C LEU A 63 11.26 -10.39 -0.26
N GLN A 64 11.55 -10.44 -1.56
CA GLN A 64 12.58 -9.61 -2.19
C GLN A 64 12.26 -8.12 -2.06
N SER A 65 10.99 -7.71 -2.27
CA SER A 65 10.55 -6.33 -2.07
C SER A 65 10.76 -5.85 -0.64
N VAL A 66 10.42 -6.68 0.35
CA VAL A 66 10.60 -6.37 1.78
C VAL A 66 12.07 -6.20 2.11
N GLN A 67 12.94 -7.10 1.66
CA GLN A 67 14.39 -7.01 1.88
C GLN A 67 14.97 -5.74 1.23
N ASN A 68 14.60 -5.46 -0.02
CA ASN A 68 15.09 -4.28 -0.74
C ASN A 68 14.60 -2.98 -0.08
N LEU A 69 13.33 -2.93 0.34
CA LEU A 69 12.78 -1.76 1.04
C LEU A 69 13.45 -1.54 2.39
N THR A 70 13.57 -2.57 3.23
CA THR A 70 14.22 -2.47 4.55
C THR A 70 15.74 -2.25 4.48
N HIS A 71 16.38 -2.59 3.35
CA HIS A 71 17.76 -2.23 3.09
C HIS A 71 17.91 -0.73 2.80
N LYS A 72 17.05 -0.19 1.93
CA LYS A 72 17.04 1.22 1.52
C LYS A 72 16.55 2.16 2.63
N GLU A 73 15.58 1.72 3.42
CA GLU A 73 14.86 2.55 4.38
C GLU A 73 14.92 1.92 5.78
N LYS A 74 15.33 2.69 6.78
CA LYS A 74 15.34 2.27 8.19
C LYS A 74 14.17 2.85 8.97
N GLU A 75 13.79 4.06 8.63
CA GLU A 75 12.65 4.75 9.22
C GLU A 75 12.01 5.70 8.22
N THR A 76 10.72 5.92 8.40
CA THR A 76 9.93 6.94 7.71
C THR A 76 8.84 7.46 8.64
N PHE A 77 8.22 8.59 8.33
CA PHE A 77 7.08 9.05 9.11
C PHE A 77 5.84 8.20 8.78
N ALA A 78 5.55 8.04 7.49
CA ALA A 78 4.41 7.25 7.02
C ALA A 78 4.76 6.41 5.78
N ILE A 79 3.97 5.35 5.56
CA ILE A 79 3.98 4.54 4.33
C ILE A 79 2.55 4.49 3.78
N LEU A 80 2.38 4.82 2.50
CA LEU A 80 1.15 4.64 1.72
C LEU A 80 1.39 3.53 0.69
N GLY A 81 0.71 2.39 0.86
CA GLY A 81 0.85 1.24 -0.03
C GLY A 81 -0.46 0.83 -0.67
N PHE A 82 -0.41 0.52 -1.97
CA PHE A 82 -1.58 0.11 -2.76
C PHE A 82 -1.53 -1.37 -3.11
N SER A 83 -2.61 -2.09 -2.90
CA SER A 83 -2.72 -3.53 -3.18
C SER A 83 -1.51 -4.32 -2.61
N ILE A 84 -0.67 -4.91 -3.47
CA ILE A 84 0.55 -5.62 -3.05
C ILE A 84 1.54 -4.70 -2.32
N GLY A 85 1.61 -3.41 -2.66
CA GLY A 85 2.48 -2.42 -2.02
C GLY A 85 2.16 -2.22 -0.55
N GLY A 86 0.89 -2.23 -0.15
CA GLY A 86 0.52 -2.17 1.26
C GLY A 86 0.81 -3.46 2.01
N TYR A 87 0.75 -4.62 1.33
CA TYR A 87 1.22 -5.88 1.89
C TYR A 87 2.74 -5.89 2.09
N ILE A 88 3.51 -5.41 1.12
CA ILE A 88 4.97 -5.23 1.23
C ILE A 88 5.30 -4.30 2.40
N ALA A 89 4.60 -3.17 2.53
CA ALA A 89 4.80 -2.23 3.62
C ALA A 89 4.54 -2.88 4.99
N TRP A 90 3.42 -3.59 5.14
CA TRP A 90 3.08 -4.31 6.37
C TRP A 90 4.19 -5.28 6.78
N ARG A 91 4.65 -6.10 5.83
CA ARG A 91 5.71 -7.08 6.06
C ARG A 91 7.07 -6.41 6.33
N ALA A 92 7.37 -5.28 5.71
CA ALA A 92 8.58 -4.51 5.97
C ALA A 92 8.62 -3.95 7.40
N LEU A 93 7.48 -3.52 7.94
CA LEU A 93 7.39 -3.07 9.34
C LEU A 93 7.70 -4.20 10.33
N HIS A 94 7.26 -5.42 10.03
CA HIS A 94 7.63 -6.61 10.83
C HIS A 94 9.10 -7.02 10.64
N SER A 95 9.71 -6.67 9.51
CA SER A 95 11.13 -6.93 9.20
C SER A 95 12.07 -5.82 9.66
N GLY A 96 11.60 -4.85 10.46
CA GLY A 96 12.44 -3.86 11.14
C GLY A 96 12.43 -2.45 10.55
N LEU A 97 11.70 -2.19 9.46
CA LEU A 97 11.39 -0.82 9.05
C LEU A 97 10.50 -0.16 10.12
N LYS A 98 10.82 1.07 10.51
CA LYS A 98 9.99 1.84 11.45
C LYS A 98 9.14 2.86 10.71
N ALA A 99 7.86 2.94 11.05
CA ALA A 99 6.98 4.02 10.61
C ALA A 99 5.97 4.36 11.70
N GLN A 100 5.52 5.62 11.76
CA GLN A 100 4.43 6.02 12.67
C GLN A 100 3.07 5.59 12.10
N HIS A 101 2.90 5.70 10.78
CA HIS A 101 1.65 5.38 10.09
C HIS A 101 1.85 4.38 8.94
N LEU A 102 0.91 3.45 8.81
CA LEU A 102 0.72 2.64 7.61
C LEU A 102 -0.68 2.93 7.05
N VAL A 103 -0.70 3.48 5.83
CA VAL A 103 -1.90 3.63 5.02
C VAL A 103 -1.92 2.53 3.97
N ALA A 104 -2.83 1.58 4.09
CA ALA A 104 -2.95 0.47 3.16
C ALA A 104 -4.28 0.56 2.38
N VAL A 105 -4.17 0.72 1.07
CA VAL A 105 -5.32 0.90 0.16
C VAL A 105 -5.48 -0.36 -0.66
N SER A 106 -6.66 -0.98 -0.65
CA SER A 106 -6.96 -2.25 -1.35
C SER A 106 -5.96 -3.38 -1.08
N SER A 107 -5.28 -3.39 0.07
CA SER A 107 -4.29 -4.43 0.40
C SER A 107 -4.98 -5.68 0.93
N THR A 108 -5.57 -6.47 0.04
CA THR A 108 -6.47 -7.58 0.42
C THR A 108 -5.74 -8.77 1.04
N ARG A 109 -4.45 -8.97 0.75
CA ARG A 109 -3.63 -10.03 1.36
C ARG A 109 -3.41 -9.85 2.85
N LEU A 110 -3.63 -8.65 3.38
CA LEU A 110 -3.59 -8.41 4.83
C LEU A 110 -4.54 -9.33 5.60
N ARG A 111 -5.63 -9.81 4.99
CA ARG A 111 -6.58 -10.77 5.61
C ARG A 111 -5.94 -12.07 6.11
N TYR A 112 -4.72 -12.39 5.68
CA TYR A 112 -3.96 -13.56 6.13
C TYR A 112 -2.97 -13.27 7.26
N GLU A 113 -2.70 -12.00 7.54
CA GLU A 113 -1.83 -11.58 8.64
C GLU A 113 -2.56 -11.76 9.97
N THR A 114 -1.82 -12.05 11.03
CA THR A 114 -2.36 -12.30 12.39
C THR A 114 -1.79 -11.38 13.46
N ILE A 115 -0.74 -10.62 13.14
CA ILE A 115 -0.07 -9.71 14.07
C ILE A 115 -0.04 -8.31 13.43
N PRO A 116 -0.59 -7.27 14.09
CA PRO A 116 -0.50 -5.90 13.59
C PRO A 116 0.94 -5.37 13.71
N PRO A 117 1.43 -4.56 12.75
CA PRO A 117 2.72 -3.91 12.86
C PRO A 117 2.68 -2.83 13.95
N LYS A 118 3.86 -2.41 14.43
CA LYS A 118 3.99 -1.29 15.39
C LYS A 118 3.86 0.07 14.69
N ALA A 119 2.71 0.29 14.04
CA ALA A 119 2.34 1.54 13.37
C ALA A 119 0.83 1.77 13.50
N GLN A 120 0.40 3.02 13.44
CA GLN A 120 -1.01 3.36 13.34
C GLN A 120 -1.55 2.95 11.96
N LEU A 121 -2.60 2.13 11.96
CA LEU A 121 -3.19 1.57 10.75
C LEU A 121 -4.31 2.45 10.21
N HIS A 122 -4.25 2.73 8.91
CA HIS A 122 -5.29 3.40 8.14
C HIS A 122 -5.62 2.54 6.93
N LEU A 123 -6.80 1.91 6.91
CA LEU A 123 -7.15 0.93 5.88
C LEU A 123 -8.27 1.46 5.00
N PHE A 124 -8.13 1.32 3.69
CA PHE A 124 -9.13 1.75 2.70
C PHE A 124 -9.49 0.60 1.77
N TYR A 125 -10.79 0.33 1.62
CA TYR A 125 -11.26 -0.70 0.70
C TYR A 125 -12.55 -0.28 -0.02
N GLY A 126 -12.80 -0.89 -1.18
CA GLY A 126 -14.10 -0.82 -1.85
C GLY A 126 -15.05 -1.90 -1.30
N LYS A 127 -16.31 -1.55 -1.03
CA LYS A 127 -17.29 -2.49 -0.45
C LYS A 127 -17.62 -3.68 -1.35
N LYS A 128 -17.36 -3.59 -2.66
CA LYS A 128 -17.59 -4.68 -3.63
C LYS A 128 -16.33 -5.50 -3.92
N ASP A 129 -15.23 -5.30 -3.18
CA ASP A 129 -14.05 -6.15 -3.28
C ASP A 129 -14.32 -7.52 -2.62
N HIS A 130 -14.28 -8.60 -3.40
CA HIS A 130 -14.56 -9.95 -2.91
C HIS A 130 -13.50 -10.48 -1.93
N HIS A 131 -12.35 -9.82 -1.82
CA HIS A 131 -11.24 -10.24 -0.97
C HIS A 131 -11.05 -9.34 0.26
N LEU A 132 -12.10 -8.61 0.66
CA LEU A 132 -12.11 -7.84 1.90
C LEU A 132 -11.72 -8.71 3.12
N PRO A 133 -10.89 -8.20 4.03
CA PRO A 133 -10.75 -8.80 5.36
C PRO A 133 -12.11 -8.90 6.06
N SER A 134 -12.29 -9.96 6.85
CA SER A 134 -13.52 -10.14 7.64
C SER A 134 -13.59 -9.18 8.82
N THR A 135 -14.78 -8.96 9.37
CA THR A 135 -14.96 -8.20 10.62
C THR A 135 -14.10 -8.74 11.76
N ALA A 136 -14.05 -10.06 11.93
CA ALA A 136 -13.19 -10.72 12.92
C ALA A 136 -11.68 -10.41 12.71
N TRP A 137 -11.24 -10.23 11.46
CA TRP A 137 -9.86 -9.83 11.18
C TRP A 137 -9.60 -8.39 11.65
N TYR A 138 -10.52 -7.46 11.40
CA TYR A 138 -10.41 -6.07 11.87
C TYR A 138 -10.38 -5.99 13.41
N ASP A 139 -11.20 -6.79 14.08
CA ASP A 139 -11.20 -6.90 15.56
C ASP A 139 -9.85 -7.41 16.08
N THR A 140 -9.30 -8.45 15.44
CA THR A 140 -7.97 -9.00 15.78
C THR A 140 -6.87 -7.96 15.62
N MET A 141 -6.94 -7.17 14.55
CA MET A 141 -5.98 -6.12 14.25
C MET A 141 -6.22 -4.81 15.01
N LYS A 142 -7.31 -4.73 15.79
CA LYS A 142 -7.74 -3.53 16.53
C LYS A 142 -7.81 -2.28 15.64
N THR A 143 -8.40 -2.43 14.46
CA THR A 143 -8.53 -1.37 13.46
C THR A 143 -9.90 -1.41 12.81
N SER A 144 -10.26 -0.36 12.08
CA SER A 144 -11.51 -0.26 11.33
C SER A 144 -11.22 0.31 9.94
N PRO A 145 -11.74 -0.28 8.85
CA PRO A 145 -11.52 0.23 7.51
C PRO A 145 -12.41 1.44 7.21
N TYR A 146 -11.92 2.33 6.34
CA TYR A 146 -12.77 3.22 5.55
C TYR A 146 -13.24 2.48 4.30
N LEU A 147 -14.54 2.48 4.06
CA LEU A 147 -15.18 1.71 3.00
C LEU A 147 -15.84 2.62 1.98
N PHE A 148 -15.41 2.52 0.71
CA PHE A 148 -16.02 3.24 -0.40
C PHE A 148 -17.20 2.44 -0.97
N ASP A 149 -18.36 3.08 -1.04
CA ASP A 149 -19.57 2.51 -1.66
C ASP A 149 -19.38 2.30 -3.16
N GLU A 150 -20.03 1.27 -3.71
CA GLU A 150 -20.00 0.93 -5.15
C GLU A 150 -18.59 0.75 -5.76
N ALA A 151 -17.57 0.56 -4.91
CA ALA A 151 -16.17 0.47 -5.31
C ALA A 151 -15.65 -0.98 -5.30
N TYR A 152 -14.89 -1.34 -6.34
CA TYR A 152 -14.17 -2.60 -6.50
C TYR A 152 -12.68 -2.42 -6.17
N HIS A 153 -11.86 -3.46 -6.36
CA HIS A 153 -10.44 -3.50 -5.97
C HIS A 153 -9.62 -2.29 -6.45
N ASN A 154 -9.78 -1.85 -7.70
CA ASN A 154 -8.98 -0.79 -8.32
C ASN A 154 -9.54 0.63 -8.13
N PHE A 155 -10.45 0.85 -7.16
CA PHE A 155 -11.11 2.14 -6.96
C PHE A 155 -10.14 3.31 -6.73
N TYR A 156 -8.99 3.03 -6.11
CA TYR A 156 -7.93 3.98 -5.81
C TYR A 156 -7.28 4.60 -7.05
N GLN A 157 -7.52 4.06 -8.24
CA GLN A 157 -6.99 4.63 -9.48
C GLN A 157 -7.78 5.84 -9.97
N LYS A 158 -8.98 6.09 -9.42
CA LYS A 158 -9.83 7.24 -9.79
C LYS A 158 -9.35 8.50 -9.08
N GLU A 159 -9.17 9.59 -9.80
CA GLU A 159 -8.66 10.86 -9.26
C GLU A 159 -9.47 11.38 -8.05
N HIS A 160 -10.80 11.41 -8.13
CA HIS A 160 -11.64 11.87 -7.01
C HIS A 160 -11.54 10.99 -5.75
N ILE A 161 -11.19 9.71 -5.90
CA ILE A 161 -10.90 8.82 -4.77
C ILE A 161 -9.53 9.15 -4.20
N ALA A 162 -8.54 9.34 -5.07
CA ALA A 162 -7.20 9.72 -4.66
C ALA A 162 -7.21 11.02 -3.84
N GLN A 163 -7.99 12.02 -4.29
CA GLN A 163 -8.21 13.27 -3.56
C GLN A 163 -8.79 13.02 -2.16
N GLN A 164 -9.84 12.20 -2.02
CA GLN A 164 -10.43 11.88 -0.71
C GLN A 164 -9.44 11.17 0.23
N ILE A 165 -8.60 10.27 -0.30
CA ILE A 165 -7.58 9.59 0.50
C ILE A 165 -6.46 10.57 0.89
N CYS A 166 -6.03 11.45 -0.01
CA CYS A 166 -5.04 12.48 0.30
C CYS A 166 -5.55 13.45 1.37
N GLU A 167 -6.79 13.94 1.24
CA GLU A 167 -7.44 14.79 2.25
C GLU A 167 -7.51 14.09 3.62
N TYR A 168 -7.82 12.80 3.65
CA TYR A 168 -7.78 12.03 4.90
C TYR A 168 -6.37 12.01 5.50
N ILE A 169 -5.34 11.74 4.70
CA ILE A 169 -3.94 11.68 5.14
C ILE A 169 -3.53 13.04 5.70
N GLU A 170 -3.82 14.12 4.98
CA GLU A 170 -3.53 15.49 5.41
C GLU A 170 -4.21 15.80 6.76
N ASN A 171 -5.51 15.54 6.88
CA ASN A 171 -6.27 15.82 8.11
C ASN A 171 -5.86 14.95 9.32
N LYS A 172 -5.22 13.80 9.10
CA LYS A 172 -4.82 12.88 10.17
C LYS A 172 -3.35 12.98 10.57
N MET A 173 -2.50 13.52 9.71
CA MET A 173 -1.05 13.41 9.86
C MET A 173 -0.28 14.74 9.82
N LEU A 174 -0.97 15.82 9.43
CA LEU A 174 -0.49 17.21 9.56
C LEU A 174 -0.98 17.82 10.87
#